data_AF-A0A3D5GKM5-F1
#
_entry.id   AF-A0A3D5GKM5-F1
#
_cell.length_a   1.000
_cell.length_b   1.000
_cell.length_c   1.000
_cell.angle_alpha   90.00
_cell.angle_beta   90.00
_cell.angle_gamma   90.00
#
_symmetry.space_group_name_H-M   'P 1'
#
loop_
_entity.id
_entity.type
_entity.pdbx_description
1 polymer ?
#
loop_
_entity_poly.entity_id
_entity_poly.type
_entity_poly.pdbx_seq_one_letter_code
_entity_poly.pdbx_strand_id
1 'polypeptide(L)'
;MRTSAAAADWPAVRDRVFNRIDSIAANGLAYRESLENVTVYRHSARFINDRTVDLGGEAVTADRIVLAIGARPSIPAIPGITTVPYRTSDDVMRLDTLPQHLVVLGGGFIAVEMAHIFDGLGSRVTIVHRGDQLLRGTDDDIRQRLTATYTERMDVQLNTSIERAEFLNGVHRLIFSDGSTIEGDQLLVATGRIPNADLADVAAGGIGVNEHGYVITDERLRTTAEKVWALGDVTNPMQLKHTANDEARLVARQLIDDADHTTIDRRFVPHAIFGHPQIASVGPTEAELLAAARPYVVAVRDYSETAYGWAMEDESGFAKVLADPETRELLGAHIIGPQAPTLVQLLVQGMAAGLTVDDMARNQLWIHPAMPELVEQALLAL
;
A
#
# COMPACT_ATOMS: atom_id res chain seq x y z
N MET A 1 4.44 32.69 8.56
CA MET A 1 3.04 33.16 8.48
C MET A 1 2.21 32.36 9.48
N ARG A 2 1.53 32.98 10.46
CA ARG A 2 0.68 32.25 11.42
C ARG A 2 -0.77 32.34 10.95
N THR A 3 -1.26 31.29 10.33
CA THR A 3 -2.68 31.09 10.02
C THR A 3 -3.23 30.00 10.95
N SER A 4 -4.33 30.26 11.63
CA SER A 4 -5.07 29.22 12.37
C SER A 4 -6.41 28.95 11.70
N ALA A 5 -6.65 27.71 11.29
CA ALA A 5 -7.98 27.23 10.93
C ALA A 5 -8.62 26.58 12.18
N ALA A 6 -9.91 26.81 12.41
CA ALA A 6 -10.57 26.45 13.66
C ALA A 6 -10.88 24.94 13.80
N ALA A 7 -10.99 24.21 12.69
CA ALA A 7 -11.02 22.75 12.52
C ALA A 7 -11.40 22.45 11.05
N ALA A 8 -11.15 21.24 10.56
CA ALA A 8 -11.69 20.81 9.27
C ALA A 8 -13.19 20.46 9.36
N ASP A 9 -13.97 20.83 8.33
CA ASP A 9 -15.34 20.34 8.17
C ASP A 9 -15.29 18.89 7.63
N TRP A 10 -15.21 17.93 8.55
CA TRP A 10 -15.11 16.52 8.22
C TRP A 10 -16.29 16.00 7.38
N PRO A 11 -17.57 16.27 7.73
CA PRO A 11 -18.69 15.92 6.87
C PRO A 11 -18.52 16.42 5.42
N ALA A 12 -18.10 17.68 5.22
CA ALA A 12 -17.88 18.21 3.88
C ALA A 12 -16.74 17.49 3.14
N VAL A 13 -15.64 17.16 3.82
CA VAL A 13 -14.52 16.39 3.24
C VAL A 13 -14.97 14.99 2.84
N ARG A 14 -15.61 14.26 3.76
CA ARG A 14 -16.15 12.92 3.54
C ARG A 14 -17.14 12.91 2.38
N ASP A 15 -18.14 13.79 2.41
CA ASP A 15 -19.21 13.82 1.41
C ASP A 15 -18.64 14.16 0.03
N ARG A 16 -17.67 15.08 -0.06
CA ARG A 16 -16.98 15.36 -1.33
C ARG A 16 -16.30 14.12 -1.92
N VAL A 17 -15.67 13.31 -1.09
CA VAL A 17 -14.99 12.08 -1.51
C VAL A 17 -16.01 11.01 -1.91
N PHE A 18 -16.96 10.69 -1.04
CA PHE A 18 -17.84 9.55 -1.24
C PHE A 18 -18.99 9.81 -2.22
N ASN A 19 -19.47 11.05 -2.36
CA ASN A 19 -20.41 11.39 -3.45
C ASN A 19 -19.81 11.08 -4.83
N ARG A 20 -18.49 11.25 -4.98
CA ARG A 20 -17.78 10.90 -6.22
C ARG A 20 -17.53 9.40 -6.34
N ILE A 21 -16.97 8.77 -5.31
CA ILE A 21 -16.59 7.35 -5.35
C ILE A 21 -17.82 6.44 -5.49
N ASP A 22 -18.88 6.71 -4.72
CA ASP A 22 -20.08 5.88 -4.73
C ASP A 22 -20.80 5.98 -6.08
N SER A 23 -20.79 7.17 -6.69
CA SER A 23 -21.30 7.37 -8.06
C SER A 23 -20.49 6.58 -9.09
N ILE A 24 -19.15 6.55 -8.98
CA ILE A 24 -18.29 5.77 -9.89
C ILE A 24 -18.60 4.27 -9.75
N ALA A 25 -18.75 3.77 -8.52
CA ALA A 25 -19.06 2.37 -8.26
C ALA A 25 -20.44 1.99 -8.81
N ALA A 26 -21.47 2.80 -8.53
CA ALA A 26 -22.83 2.59 -9.03
C ALA A 26 -22.88 2.60 -10.56
N ASN A 27 -22.23 3.58 -11.21
CA ASN A 27 -22.17 3.66 -12.67
C ASN A 27 -21.40 2.49 -13.27
N GLY A 28 -20.32 2.04 -12.62
CA GLY A 28 -19.56 0.88 -13.06
C GLY A 28 -20.34 -0.43 -13.00
N LEU A 29 -21.22 -0.58 -12.00
CA LEU A 29 -22.15 -1.70 -11.89
C LEU A 29 -23.24 -1.63 -12.95
N ALA A 30 -23.92 -0.48 -13.07
CA ALA A 30 -24.98 -0.26 -14.05
C ALA A 30 -24.48 -0.49 -15.49
N TYR A 31 -23.25 -0.04 -15.79
CA TYR A 31 -22.61 -0.31 -17.07
C TYR A 31 -22.47 -1.80 -17.34
N ARG A 32 -21.98 -2.60 -16.38
CA ARG A 32 -21.83 -4.06 -16.53
C ARG A 32 -23.17 -4.76 -16.71
N GLU A 33 -24.19 -4.33 -15.97
CA GLU A 33 -25.56 -4.86 -16.08
C GLU A 33 -26.23 -4.50 -17.42
N SER A 34 -25.77 -3.45 -18.10
CA SER A 34 -26.29 -3.02 -19.39
C SER A 34 -25.71 -3.77 -20.60
N LEU A 35 -24.63 -4.54 -20.42
CA LEU A 35 -23.96 -5.23 -21.52
C LEU A 35 -24.68 -6.54 -21.87
N GLU A 36 -25.01 -6.72 -23.15
CA GLU A 36 -25.75 -7.89 -23.66
C GLU A 36 -25.10 -9.24 -23.31
N ASN A 37 -23.76 -9.29 -23.32
CA ASN A 37 -22.99 -10.52 -23.14
C ASN A 37 -22.35 -10.63 -21.73
N VAL A 38 -22.87 -9.89 -20.74
CA VAL A 38 -22.37 -9.94 -19.36
C VAL A 38 -23.53 -10.21 -18.41
N THR A 39 -23.39 -11.26 -17.60
CA THR A 39 -24.31 -11.52 -16.48
C THR A 39 -23.61 -11.12 -15.18
N VAL A 40 -24.27 -10.29 -14.36
CA VAL A 40 -23.76 -9.85 -13.06
C VAL A 40 -24.47 -10.60 -11.95
N TYR A 41 -23.72 -11.39 -11.20
CA TYR A 41 -24.20 -12.03 -9.97
C TYR A 41 -23.78 -11.19 -8.76
N ARG A 42 -24.75 -10.83 -7.92
CA ARG A 42 -24.53 -10.06 -6.69
C ARG A 42 -24.47 -10.97 -5.45
N HIS A 43 -23.71 -12.05 -5.57
CA HIS A 43 -23.52 -13.05 -4.51
C HIS A 43 -22.04 -13.29 -4.27
N SER A 44 -21.70 -13.66 -3.04
CA SER A 44 -20.40 -14.27 -2.76
C SER A 44 -20.29 -15.58 -3.53
N ALA A 45 -19.13 -15.84 -4.12
CA ALA A 45 -18.84 -17.07 -4.83
C ALA A 45 -17.91 -17.97 -4.01
N ARG A 46 -18.21 -19.27 -3.95
CA ARG A 46 -17.34 -20.28 -3.34
C ARG A 46 -17.18 -21.47 -4.26
N PHE A 47 -15.96 -21.97 -4.42
CA PHE A 47 -15.76 -23.22 -5.16
C PHE A 47 -16.44 -24.38 -4.44
N ILE A 48 -17.09 -25.23 -5.21
CA ILE A 48 -17.66 -26.49 -4.75
C ILE A 48 -17.10 -27.69 -5.55
N ASN A 49 -16.45 -27.42 -6.68
CA ASN A 49 -15.75 -28.40 -7.52
C ASN A 49 -14.85 -27.69 -8.55
N ASP A 50 -14.17 -28.46 -9.42
CA ASP A 50 -13.44 -27.95 -10.58
C ASP A 50 -14.34 -27.04 -11.43
N ARG A 51 -13.84 -25.82 -11.67
CA ARG A 51 -14.51 -24.71 -12.38
C ARG A 51 -16.01 -24.59 -12.10
N THR A 52 -16.41 -24.84 -10.85
CA THR A 52 -17.81 -24.77 -10.42
C THR A 52 -17.89 -24.02 -9.09
N VAL A 53 -18.70 -22.98 -9.06
CA VAL A 53 -18.90 -22.13 -7.87
C VAL A 53 -20.36 -22.14 -7.43
N ASP A 54 -20.59 -22.12 -6.13
CA ASP A 54 -21.88 -21.80 -5.54
C ASP A 54 -22.04 -20.28 -5.42
N LEU A 55 -23.17 -19.77 -5.89
CA LEU A 55 -23.57 -18.37 -5.85
C LEU A 55 -24.80 -18.18 -4.92
N GLY A 56 -24.73 -18.71 -3.71
CA GLY A 56 -25.84 -18.61 -2.76
C GLY A 56 -26.92 -19.69 -2.97
N GLY A 57 -26.49 -20.92 -3.25
CA GLY A 57 -27.35 -22.08 -3.51
C GLY A 57 -27.52 -22.42 -5.00
N GLU A 58 -27.03 -21.57 -5.90
CA GLU A 58 -26.99 -21.83 -7.34
C GLU A 58 -25.58 -22.24 -7.77
N ALA A 59 -25.45 -23.45 -8.31
CA ALA A 59 -24.20 -23.93 -8.87
C ALA A 59 -23.99 -23.41 -10.30
N VAL A 60 -22.91 -22.67 -10.52
CA VAL A 60 -22.53 -22.11 -11.82
C VAL A 60 -21.18 -22.65 -12.25
N THR A 61 -21.08 -23.06 -13.51
CA THR A 61 -19.83 -23.56 -14.13
C THR A 61 -19.37 -22.64 -15.26
N ALA A 62 -18.08 -22.68 -15.58
CA ALA A 62 -17.48 -21.92 -16.66
C ALA A 62 -16.32 -22.67 -17.32
N ASP A 63 -16.07 -22.41 -18.60
CA ASP A 63 -14.90 -22.95 -19.31
C ASP A 63 -13.57 -22.40 -18.78
N ARG A 64 -13.60 -21.15 -18.29
CA ARG A 64 -12.45 -20.38 -17.79
C ARG A 64 -12.87 -19.58 -16.57
N ILE A 65 -12.01 -19.48 -15.56
CA ILE A 65 -12.25 -18.67 -14.36
C ILE A 65 -11.07 -17.74 -14.09
N VAL A 66 -11.36 -16.49 -13.72
CA VAL A 66 -10.35 -15.53 -13.25
C VAL A 66 -10.69 -15.12 -11.82
N LEU A 67 -9.75 -15.35 -10.90
CA LEU A 67 -9.83 -14.93 -9.51
C LEU A 67 -9.29 -13.51 -9.36
N ALA A 68 -10.21 -12.55 -9.25
CA ALA A 68 -9.90 -11.15 -8.95
C ALA A 68 -10.54 -10.73 -7.61
N ILE A 69 -10.38 -11.59 -6.59
CA ILE A 69 -11.09 -11.49 -5.30
C ILE A 69 -10.36 -10.67 -4.23
N GLY A 70 -9.18 -10.13 -4.54
CA GLY A 70 -8.45 -9.20 -3.69
C GLY A 70 -8.07 -9.73 -2.31
N ALA A 71 -7.92 -8.80 -1.36
CA ALA A 71 -7.60 -9.04 0.04
C ALA A 71 -8.52 -8.20 0.95
N ARG A 72 -8.53 -8.51 2.25
CA ARG A 72 -9.30 -7.83 3.29
C ARG A 72 -8.44 -7.44 4.49
N PRO A 73 -8.86 -6.49 5.33
CA PRO A 73 -8.16 -6.17 6.58
C PRO A 73 -7.96 -7.41 7.46
N SER A 74 -6.76 -7.56 8.01
CA SER A 74 -6.45 -8.59 9.01
C SER A 74 -6.79 -8.07 10.40
N ILE A 75 -7.64 -8.79 11.12
CA ILE A 75 -7.97 -8.47 12.52
C ILE A 75 -7.02 -9.26 13.43
N PRO A 76 -6.28 -8.59 14.34
CA PRO A 76 -5.31 -9.27 15.20
C PRO A 76 -6.04 -10.12 16.25
N ALA A 77 -5.41 -11.20 16.71
CA ALA A 77 -5.97 -12.07 17.76
C ALA A 77 -5.78 -11.46 19.17
N ILE A 78 -6.36 -10.28 19.40
CA ILE A 78 -6.32 -9.59 20.70
C ILE A 78 -7.61 -9.95 21.47
N PRO A 79 -7.54 -10.44 22.72
CA PRO A 79 -8.71 -10.64 23.57
C PRO A 79 -9.64 -9.41 23.59
N GLY A 80 -10.93 -9.62 23.31
CA GLY A 80 -11.95 -8.57 23.29
C GLY A 80 -12.09 -7.78 21.97
N ILE A 81 -11.12 -7.86 21.05
CA ILE A 81 -11.13 -7.05 19.82
C ILE A 81 -12.34 -7.32 18.91
N THR A 82 -12.83 -8.57 18.88
CA THR A 82 -13.98 -8.98 18.07
C THR A 82 -15.31 -8.54 18.67
N THR A 83 -15.32 -8.08 19.93
CA THR A 83 -16.52 -7.65 20.66
C THR A 83 -16.61 -6.14 20.84
N VAL A 84 -15.51 -5.41 20.62
CA VAL A 84 -15.52 -3.94 20.61
C VAL A 84 -15.87 -3.44 19.21
N PRO A 85 -16.56 -2.29 19.08
CA PRO A 85 -16.60 -1.61 17.81
C PRO A 85 -15.18 -1.25 17.39
N TYR A 86 -14.87 -1.35 16.10
CA TYR A 86 -13.63 -0.87 15.52
C TYR A 86 -13.88 -0.48 14.08
N ARG A 87 -12.93 0.28 13.52
CA ARG A 87 -12.87 0.64 12.11
C ARG A 87 -11.70 -0.07 11.45
N THR A 88 -11.78 -0.21 10.14
CA THR A 88 -10.67 -0.64 9.29
C THR A 88 -10.46 0.41 8.21
N SER A 89 -9.51 0.17 7.30
CA SER A 89 -9.37 0.98 6.08
C SER A 89 -10.66 1.05 5.25
N ASP A 90 -11.56 0.07 5.40
CA ASP A 90 -12.76 -0.04 4.56
C ASP A 90 -13.81 1.00 4.93
N ASP A 91 -13.84 1.45 6.19
CA ASP A 91 -14.93 2.27 6.72
C ASP A 91 -14.50 3.50 7.54
N VAL A 92 -13.23 3.61 7.97
CA VAL A 92 -12.78 4.73 8.82
C VAL A 92 -12.99 6.11 8.18
N MET A 93 -12.81 6.21 6.86
CA MET A 93 -13.03 7.47 6.13
C MET A 93 -14.51 7.85 6.01
N ARG A 94 -15.44 6.93 6.34
CA ARG A 94 -16.89 7.16 6.28
C ARG A 94 -17.52 7.54 7.62
N LEU A 95 -16.73 7.73 8.68
CA LEU A 95 -17.22 8.18 9.98
C LEU A 95 -18.12 9.42 9.86
N ASP A 96 -19.16 9.52 10.68
CA ASP A 96 -20.07 10.67 10.65
C ASP A 96 -19.46 11.95 11.19
N THR A 97 -18.57 11.80 12.17
CA THR A 97 -17.88 12.90 12.83
C THR A 97 -16.39 12.60 12.87
N LEU A 98 -15.59 13.65 12.83
CA LEU A 98 -14.15 13.55 13.08
C LEU A 98 -13.96 13.06 14.53
N PRO A 99 -13.18 11.99 14.77
CA PRO A 99 -12.89 11.55 16.12
C PRO A 99 -12.06 12.59 16.86
N GLN A 100 -12.31 12.74 18.16
CA GLN A 100 -11.48 13.56 19.03
C GLN A 100 -10.11 12.91 19.24
N HIS A 101 -10.07 11.58 19.41
CA HIS A 101 -8.86 10.78 19.60
C HIS A 101 -8.97 9.42 18.90
N LEU A 102 -8.27 9.31 17.76
CA LEU A 102 -8.13 8.07 17.01
C LEU A 102 -6.94 7.25 17.53
N VAL A 103 -7.19 6.04 18.00
CA VAL A 103 -6.15 5.04 18.29
C VAL A 103 -5.97 4.12 17.09
N VAL A 104 -4.75 4.03 16.55
CA VAL A 104 -4.41 3.25 15.35
C VAL A 104 -3.58 2.03 15.74
N LEU A 105 -4.06 0.83 15.41
CA LEU A 105 -3.34 -0.42 15.61
C LEU A 105 -2.59 -0.83 14.35
N GLY A 106 -1.26 -0.86 14.43
CA GLY A 106 -0.39 -1.19 13.30
C GLY A 106 0.56 -0.05 12.95
N GLY A 107 1.62 -0.39 12.22
CA GLY A 107 2.66 0.55 11.80
C GLY A 107 2.96 0.47 10.30
N GLY A 108 2.05 -0.11 9.52
CA GLY A 108 2.19 -0.20 8.06
C GLY A 108 1.69 1.06 7.35
N PHE A 109 1.73 1.05 6.02
CA PHE A 109 1.37 2.21 5.19
C PHE A 109 -0.05 2.73 5.45
N ILE A 110 -1.05 1.84 5.65
CA ILE A 110 -2.43 2.24 6.00
C ILE A 110 -2.45 3.04 7.31
N ALA A 111 -1.71 2.57 8.32
CA ALA A 111 -1.65 3.24 9.62
C ALA A 111 -1.04 4.65 9.49
N VAL A 112 0.06 4.76 8.73
CA VAL A 112 0.76 6.02 8.45
C VAL A 112 -0.14 7.00 7.69
N GLU A 113 -0.79 6.56 6.62
CA GLU A 113 -1.68 7.40 5.81
C GLU A 113 -2.91 7.88 6.59
N MET A 114 -3.58 6.97 7.31
CA MET A 114 -4.75 7.34 8.10
C MET A 114 -4.35 8.26 9.26
N ALA A 115 -3.26 7.96 9.97
CA ALA A 115 -2.76 8.83 11.03
C ALA A 115 -2.47 10.24 10.49
N HIS A 116 -1.83 10.37 9.33
CA HIS A 116 -1.59 11.66 8.70
C HIS A 116 -2.88 12.42 8.41
N ILE A 117 -3.88 11.77 7.81
CA ILE A 117 -5.17 12.39 7.45
C ILE A 117 -5.88 12.89 8.71
N PHE A 118 -6.08 12.03 9.70
CA PHE A 118 -6.87 12.38 10.89
C PHE A 118 -6.17 13.43 11.75
N ASP A 119 -4.84 13.30 11.96
CA ASP A 119 -4.07 14.32 12.66
C ASP A 119 -4.10 15.67 11.92
N GLY A 120 -3.91 15.66 10.60
CA GLY A 120 -3.93 16.88 9.79
C GLY A 120 -5.29 17.58 9.74
N LEU A 121 -6.38 16.86 10.00
CA LEU A 121 -7.74 17.40 10.07
C LEU A 121 -8.17 17.80 11.49
N GLY A 122 -7.36 17.48 12.50
CA GLY A 122 -7.52 17.94 13.89
C GLY A 122 -7.82 16.87 14.94
N SER A 123 -7.83 15.58 14.59
CA SER A 123 -7.92 14.51 15.59
C SER A 123 -6.61 14.40 16.35
N ARG A 124 -6.66 14.12 17.67
CA ARG A 124 -5.51 13.54 18.35
C ARG A 124 -5.31 12.12 17.81
N VAL A 125 -4.07 11.73 17.50
CA VAL A 125 -3.76 10.38 17.03
C VAL A 125 -2.75 9.72 17.96
N THR A 126 -3.00 8.45 18.31
CA THR A 126 -2.01 7.57 18.92
C THR A 126 -1.83 6.33 18.04
N ILE A 127 -0.61 6.08 17.58
CA ILE A 127 -0.25 4.84 16.86
C ILE A 127 0.30 3.84 17.87
N VAL A 128 -0.24 2.62 17.90
CA VAL A 128 0.28 1.51 18.70
C VAL A 128 0.87 0.45 17.78
N HIS A 129 2.17 0.21 17.92
CA HIS A 129 2.91 -0.71 17.08
C HIS A 129 3.84 -1.61 17.90
N ARG A 130 3.80 -2.92 17.60
CA ARG A 130 4.65 -3.93 18.25
C ARG A 130 6.13 -3.83 17.86
N GLY A 131 6.42 -3.23 16.71
CA GLY A 131 7.79 -3.08 16.20
C GLY A 131 8.50 -1.85 16.77
N ASP A 132 9.80 -1.81 16.54
CA ASP A 132 10.71 -0.75 16.98
C ASP A 132 10.67 0.49 16.09
N GLN A 133 10.16 0.37 14.86
CA GLN A 133 9.95 1.48 13.92
C GLN A 133 8.73 1.20 13.04
N LEU A 134 8.17 2.26 12.46
CA LEU A 134 7.10 2.16 11.46
C LEU A 134 7.65 1.60 10.12
N LEU A 135 6.73 1.21 9.23
CA LEU A 135 7.00 0.77 7.85
C LEU A 135 8.02 -0.37 7.70
N ARG A 136 7.84 -1.44 8.48
CA ARG A 136 8.62 -2.66 8.31
C ARG A 136 8.66 -3.10 6.84
N GLY A 137 9.85 -3.38 6.33
CA GLY A 137 10.09 -3.81 4.94
C GLY A 137 10.42 -2.67 3.97
N THR A 138 10.34 -1.42 4.40
CA THR A 138 10.91 -0.27 3.67
C THR A 138 12.38 -0.06 4.05
N ASP A 139 13.14 0.66 3.23
CA ASP A 139 14.54 1.03 3.51
C ASP A 139 14.69 1.68 4.90
N ASP A 140 15.74 1.30 5.64
CA ASP A 140 15.86 1.64 7.06
C ASP A 140 16.02 3.15 7.31
N ASP A 141 16.65 3.89 6.39
CA ASP A 141 16.78 5.35 6.52
C ASP A 141 15.42 6.04 6.41
N ILE A 142 14.55 5.53 5.53
CA ILE A 142 13.16 6.00 5.38
C ILE A 142 12.37 5.69 6.65
N ARG A 143 12.50 4.47 7.19
CA ARG A 143 11.83 4.05 8.42
C ARG A 143 12.23 4.92 9.60
N GLN A 144 13.53 5.19 9.75
CA GLN A 144 14.07 6.04 10.80
C GLN A 144 13.53 7.47 10.68
N ARG A 145 13.65 8.08 9.51
CA ARG A 145 13.21 9.46 9.28
C ARG A 145 11.71 9.63 9.49
N LEU A 146 10.89 8.73 8.95
CA LEU A 146 9.44 8.78 9.14
C LEU A 146 9.06 8.60 10.60
N THR A 147 9.64 7.60 11.28
CA THR A 147 9.32 7.31 12.69
C THR A 147 9.66 8.50 13.60
N ALA A 148 10.82 9.13 13.40
CA ALA A 148 11.19 10.36 14.10
C ALA A 148 10.17 11.48 13.83
N THR A 149 9.85 11.73 12.56
CA THR A 149 8.90 12.78 12.15
C THR A 149 7.51 12.57 12.76
N TYR A 150 7.04 11.31 12.83
CA TYR A 150 5.73 11.00 13.41
C TYR A 150 5.75 11.12 14.93
N THR A 151 6.84 10.73 15.59
CA THR A 151 6.97 10.83 17.06
C THR A 151 7.02 12.29 17.52
N GLU A 152 7.57 13.19 16.72
CA GLU A 152 7.54 14.63 17.00
C GLU A 152 6.15 15.25 16.80
N ARG A 153 5.32 14.64 15.94
CA ARG A 153 4.01 15.17 15.53
C ARG A 153 2.85 14.61 16.35
N MET A 154 2.89 13.33 16.71
CA MET A 154 1.81 12.60 17.37
C MET A 154 2.36 11.54 18.33
N ASP A 155 1.47 10.90 19.08
CA ASP A 155 1.84 9.86 20.03
C ASP A 155 2.10 8.53 19.29
N VAL A 156 3.31 7.98 19.42
CA VAL A 156 3.71 6.72 18.76
C VAL A 156 4.27 5.76 19.81
N GLN A 157 3.46 4.75 20.14
CA GLN A 157 3.77 3.69 21.10
C GLN A 157 4.41 2.51 20.37
N LEU A 158 5.74 2.54 20.25
CA LEU A 158 6.57 1.48 19.66
C LEU A 158 6.86 0.37 20.67
N ASN A 159 7.30 -0.80 20.20
CA ASN A 159 7.57 -1.98 21.03
C ASN A 159 6.41 -2.35 21.98
N THR A 160 5.18 -2.00 21.61
CA THR A 160 4.01 -2.08 22.48
C THR A 160 3.08 -3.19 22.02
N SER A 161 2.78 -4.12 22.94
CA SER A 161 1.84 -5.21 22.72
C SER A 161 0.56 -4.98 23.51
N ILE A 162 -0.58 -5.31 22.91
CA ILE A 162 -1.90 -5.15 23.51
C ILE A 162 -2.34 -6.50 24.09
N GLU A 163 -2.65 -6.50 25.37
CA GLU A 163 -3.15 -7.67 26.09
C GLU A 163 -4.68 -7.82 25.94
N ARG A 164 -5.43 -6.72 26.00
CA ARG A 164 -6.90 -6.75 25.91
C ARG A 164 -7.45 -5.44 25.33
N ALA A 165 -8.55 -5.55 24.58
CA ALA A 165 -9.35 -4.42 24.13
C ALA A 165 -10.72 -4.44 24.83
N GLU A 166 -11.18 -3.27 25.26
CA GLU A 166 -12.46 -3.07 25.92
C GLU A 166 -13.20 -1.87 25.32
N PHE A 167 -14.52 -1.85 25.44
CA PHE A 167 -15.35 -0.72 25.06
C PHE A 167 -16.36 -0.42 26.16
N LEU A 168 -16.20 0.73 26.81
CA LEU A 168 -16.99 1.12 27.98
C LEU A 168 -17.40 2.59 27.84
N ASN A 169 -18.68 2.89 28.03
CA ASN A 169 -19.22 4.25 28.00
C ASN A 169 -18.86 5.06 26.72
N GLY A 170 -18.78 4.40 25.57
CA GLY A 170 -18.43 5.06 24.31
C GLY A 170 -16.92 5.23 24.06
N VAL A 171 -16.07 4.70 24.93
CA VAL A 171 -14.61 4.82 24.85
C VAL A 171 -13.98 3.47 24.60
N HIS A 172 -13.06 3.40 23.63
CA HIS A 172 -12.18 2.26 23.42
C HIS A 172 -11.04 2.35 24.41
N ARG A 173 -10.83 1.27 25.17
CA ARG A 173 -9.70 1.15 26.10
C ARG A 173 -8.85 -0.03 25.69
N LEU A 174 -7.57 0.21 25.45
CA LEU A 174 -6.59 -0.84 25.20
C LEU A 174 -5.68 -0.97 26.40
N ILE A 175 -5.51 -2.20 26.85
CA ILE A 175 -4.63 -2.57 27.95
C ILE A 175 -3.36 -3.17 27.34
N PHE A 176 -2.22 -2.57 27.63
CA PHE A 176 -0.92 -3.05 27.18
C PHE A 176 -0.39 -4.15 28.09
N SER A 177 0.57 -4.92 27.58
CA SER A 177 1.18 -6.03 28.33
C SER A 177 1.96 -5.62 29.58
N ASP A 178 2.29 -4.33 29.73
CA ASP A 178 2.91 -3.77 30.94
C ASP A 178 1.88 -3.25 31.97
N GLY A 179 0.58 -3.40 31.68
CA GLY A 179 -0.54 -2.95 32.50
C GLY A 179 -0.94 -1.49 32.31
N SER A 180 -0.19 -0.71 31.52
CA SER A 180 -0.60 0.63 31.13
C SER A 180 -1.76 0.58 30.12
N THR A 181 -2.46 1.71 29.95
CA THR A 181 -3.65 1.75 29.10
C THR A 181 -3.70 3.02 28.25
N ILE A 182 -4.24 2.90 27.04
CA ILE A 182 -4.62 4.03 26.19
C ILE A 182 -6.12 4.03 25.96
N GLU A 183 -6.71 5.21 25.90
CA GLU A 183 -8.13 5.42 25.64
C GLU A 183 -8.31 6.30 24.42
N GLY A 184 -9.38 6.09 23.65
CA GLY A 184 -9.78 6.91 22.51
C GLY A 184 -11.26 6.74 22.17
N ASP A 185 -11.82 7.68 21.43
CA ASP A 185 -13.22 7.64 20.99
C ASP A 185 -13.41 6.91 19.65
N GLN A 186 -12.31 6.59 18.95
CA GLN A 186 -12.30 5.65 17.83
C GLN A 186 -11.07 4.74 17.84
N LEU A 187 -11.27 3.52 17.34
CA LEU A 187 -10.22 2.52 17.16
C LEU A 187 -10.12 2.11 15.69
N LEU A 188 -8.96 2.31 15.07
CA LEU A 188 -8.64 1.84 13.73
C LEU A 188 -7.73 0.60 13.81
N VAL A 189 -8.16 -0.51 13.21
CA VAL A 189 -7.35 -1.71 13.02
C VAL A 189 -6.71 -1.68 11.63
N ALA A 190 -5.40 -1.46 11.60
CA ALA A 190 -4.58 -1.34 10.38
C ALA A 190 -3.35 -2.27 10.45
N THR A 191 -3.52 -3.48 10.97
CA THR A 191 -2.42 -4.43 11.24
C THR A 191 -1.92 -5.21 10.03
N GLY A 192 -2.60 -5.11 8.89
CA GLY A 192 -2.24 -5.80 7.66
C GLY A 192 -3.46 -6.23 6.85
N ARG A 193 -3.23 -7.01 5.81
CA ARG A 193 -4.25 -7.54 4.90
C ARG A 193 -4.01 -9.02 4.64
N ILE A 194 -5.09 -9.76 4.43
CA ILE A 194 -5.07 -11.19 4.10
C ILE A 194 -5.80 -11.43 2.78
N PRO A 195 -5.25 -12.27 1.88
CA PRO A 195 -5.90 -12.60 0.61
C PRO A 195 -7.22 -13.35 0.82
N ASN A 196 -8.20 -13.14 -0.08
CA ASN A 196 -9.56 -13.69 0.07
C ASN A 196 -9.73 -15.13 -0.45
N ALA A 197 -8.64 -15.88 -0.59
CA ALA A 197 -8.66 -17.25 -1.09
C ALA A 197 -9.51 -18.19 -0.20
N ASP A 198 -9.49 -17.97 1.11
CA ASP A 198 -10.26 -18.73 2.09
C ASP A 198 -11.77 -18.45 1.99
N LEU A 199 -12.17 -17.19 1.75
CA LEU A 199 -13.58 -16.83 1.59
C LEU A 199 -14.23 -17.46 0.36
N ALA A 200 -13.42 -17.74 -0.67
CA ALA A 200 -13.84 -18.39 -1.92
C ALA A 200 -13.66 -19.91 -1.90
N ASP A 201 -13.11 -20.50 -0.83
CA ASP A 201 -12.82 -21.94 -0.71
C ASP A 201 -12.07 -22.52 -1.92
N VAL A 202 -11.04 -21.81 -2.41
CA VAL A 202 -10.35 -22.16 -3.67
C VAL A 202 -9.79 -23.59 -3.70
N ALA A 203 -9.51 -24.18 -2.54
CA ALA A 203 -9.05 -25.56 -2.42
C ALA A 203 -10.06 -26.57 -2.96
N ALA A 204 -11.37 -26.33 -2.79
CA ALA A 204 -12.43 -27.17 -3.37
C ALA A 204 -12.41 -27.16 -4.91
N GLY A 205 -11.82 -26.12 -5.52
CA GLY A 205 -11.57 -26.02 -6.96
C GLY A 205 -10.23 -26.59 -7.42
N GLY A 206 -9.45 -27.24 -6.55
CA GLY A 206 -8.12 -27.76 -6.87
C GLY A 206 -7.02 -26.69 -6.99
N ILE A 207 -7.26 -25.50 -6.44
CA ILE A 207 -6.35 -24.36 -6.53
C ILE A 207 -5.44 -24.32 -5.29
N GLY A 208 -4.14 -24.34 -5.51
CA GLY A 208 -3.11 -24.30 -4.48
C GLY A 208 -2.95 -22.90 -3.89
N VAL A 209 -2.75 -22.86 -2.58
CA VAL A 209 -2.40 -21.66 -1.81
C VAL A 209 -1.10 -21.88 -1.06
N ASN A 210 -0.31 -20.83 -0.88
CA ASN A 210 0.91 -20.90 -0.06
C ASN A 210 0.58 -20.79 1.44
N GLU A 211 1.62 -20.89 2.29
CA GLU A 211 1.50 -20.81 3.75
C GLU A 211 0.95 -19.47 4.28
N HIS A 212 0.95 -18.43 3.45
CA HIS A 212 0.40 -17.11 3.75
C HIS A 212 -1.01 -16.89 3.17
N GLY A 213 -1.59 -17.93 2.56
CA GLY A 213 -2.94 -17.91 2.00
C GLY A 213 -3.06 -17.30 0.60
N TYR A 214 -1.95 -16.93 -0.06
CA TYR A 214 -1.99 -16.43 -1.43
C TYR A 214 -2.18 -17.57 -2.42
N VAL A 215 -3.00 -17.35 -3.44
CA VAL A 215 -3.13 -18.27 -4.57
C VAL A 215 -1.80 -18.36 -5.31
N ILE A 216 -1.31 -19.59 -5.50
CA ILE A 216 -0.06 -19.85 -6.22
C ILE A 216 -0.34 -19.73 -7.72
N THR A 217 0.46 -18.92 -8.41
CA THR A 217 0.44 -18.82 -9.86
C THR A 217 1.82 -18.97 -10.47
N ASP A 218 1.88 -19.35 -11.75
CA ASP A 218 3.08 -19.20 -12.57
C ASP A 218 3.31 -17.74 -13.00
N GLU A 219 4.38 -17.49 -13.77
CA GLU A 219 4.72 -16.14 -14.30
C GLU A 219 3.65 -15.57 -15.25
N ARG A 220 2.75 -16.43 -15.73
CA ARG A 220 1.63 -16.12 -16.62
C ARG A 220 0.31 -16.04 -15.84
N LEU A 221 0.35 -15.99 -14.50
CA LEU A 221 -0.82 -15.84 -13.63
C LEU A 221 -1.80 -17.03 -13.69
N ARG A 222 -1.37 -18.18 -14.20
CA ARG A 222 -2.15 -19.42 -14.21
C ARG A 222 -2.02 -20.09 -12.85
N THR A 223 -3.14 -20.51 -12.27
CA THR A 223 -3.14 -21.24 -11.00
C THR A 223 -2.73 -22.70 -11.20
N THR A 224 -2.69 -23.49 -10.13
CA THR A 224 -2.51 -24.94 -10.21
C THR A 224 -3.68 -25.68 -10.87
N ALA A 225 -4.85 -25.05 -10.96
CA ALA A 225 -6.03 -25.61 -11.62
C ALA A 225 -6.10 -25.21 -13.10
N GLU A 226 -6.52 -26.15 -13.95
CA GLU A 226 -6.58 -25.93 -15.39
C GLU A 226 -7.64 -24.90 -15.76
N LYS A 227 -7.27 -23.95 -16.63
CA LYS A 227 -8.13 -22.84 -17.09
C LYS A 227 -8.63 -21.95 -15.94
N VAL A 228 -7.85 -21.83 -14.87
CA VAL A 228 -8.08 -20.89 -13.78
C VAL A 228 -6.87 -19.98 -13.62
N TRP A 229 -7.10 -18.66 -13.62
CA TRP A 229 -6.09 -17.63 -13.40
C TRP A 229 -6.37 -16.87 -12.11
N ALA A 230 -5.35 -16.22 -11.54
CA ALA A 230 -5.52 -15.32 -10.40
C ALA A 230 -4.71 -14.03 -10.59
N LEU A 231 -5.25 -12.90 -10.14
CA LEU A 231 -4.60 -11.59 -10.25
C LEU A 231 -4.89 -10.69 -9.06
N GLY A 232 -4.03 -9.69 -8.86
CA GLY A 232 -4.12 -8.72 -7.77
C GLY A 232 -3.81 -9.33 -6.40
N ASP A 233 -4.32 -8.69 -5.35
CA ASP A 233 -3.95 -8.98 -3.96
C ASP A 233 -4.17 -10.45 -3.51
N VAL A 234 -4.96 -11.24 -4.23
CA VAL A 234 -5.18 -12.66 -3.88
C VAL A 234 -3.95 -13.53 -4.17
N THR A 235 -3.07 -13.10 -5.07
CA THR A 235 -1.85 -13.84 -5.49
C THR A 235 -0.58 -13.00 -5.34
N ASN A 236 -0.69 -11.67 -5.44
CA ASN A 236 0.44 -10.76 -5.37
C ASN A 236 0.59 -10.14 -3.97
N PRO A 237 1.64 -10.49 -3.20
CA PRO A 237 1.84 -9.97 -1.85
C PRO A 237 2.21 -8.48 -1.79
N MET A 238 2.58 -7.84 -2.92
CA MET A 238 2.80 -6.40 -2.96
C MET A 238 1.49 -5.60 -2.79
N GLN A 239 0.36 -6.17 -3.23
CA GLN A 239 -0.98 -5.59 -3.09
C GLN A 239 -1.10 -4.15 -3.62
N LEU A 240 -0.61 -3.91 -4.84
CA LEU A 240 -0.59 -2.59 -5.47
C LEU A 240 -1.58 -2.50 -6.63
N LYS A 241 -2.28 -1.36 -6.72
CA LYS A 241 -3.30 -1.19 -7.76
C LYS A 241 -2.73 -1.22 -9.18
N HIS A 242 -1.56 -0.61 -9.40
CA HIS A 242 -0.93 -0.59 -10.73
C HIS A 242 -0.38 -1.95 -11.14
N THR A 243 0.08 -2.80 -10.21
CA THR A 243 0.44 -4.18 -10.54
C THR A 243 -0.80 -4.99 -10.92
N ALA A 244 -1.89 -4.89 -10.15
CA ALA A 244 -3.15 -5.56 -10.47
C ALA A 244 -3.74 -5.13 -11.84
N ASN A 245 -3.56 -3.86 -12.23
CA ASN A 245 -3.96 -3.38 -13.55
C ASN A 245 -3.14 -4.03 -14.68
N ASP A 246 -1.84 -4.24 -14.47
CA ASP A 246 -0.98 -4.88 -15.48
C ASP A 246 -1.24 -6.38 -15.58
N GLU A 247 -1.45 -7.02 -14.42
CA GLU A 247 -1.89 -8.41 -14.31
C GLU A 247 -3.23 -8.64 -15.02
N ALA A 248 -4.19 -7.72 -14.89
CA ALA A 248 -5.45 -7.77 -15.62
C ALA A 248 -5.27 -7.69 -17.15
N ARG A 249 -4.32 -6.88 -17.65
CA ARG A 249 -4.02 -6.84 -19.09
C ARG A 249 -3.40 -8.15 -19.56
N LEU A 250 -2.48 -8.73 -18.79
CA LEU A 250 -1.87 -10.01 -19.12
C LEU A 250 -2.91 -11.14 -19.17
N VAL A 251 -3.76 -11.25 -18.15
CA VAL A 251 -4.82 -12.27 -18.14
C VAL A 251 -5.79 -12.06 -19.30
N ALA A 252 -6.20 -10.82 -19.59
CA ALA A 252 -7.09 -10.54 -20.71
C ALA A 252 -6.54 -11.01 -22.07
N ARG A 253 -5.23 -10.86 -22.31
CA ARG A 253 -4.60 -11.37 -23.55
C ARG A 253 -4.62 -12.89 -23.60
N GLN A 254 -4.26 -13.55 -22.49
CA GLN A 254 -4.26 -15.01 -22.42
C GLN A 254 -5.66 -15.63 -22.53
N LEU A 255 -6.69 -14.92 -22.09
CA LEU A 255 -8.08 -15.37 -22.30
C LEU A 255 -8.50 -15.34 -23.76
N ILE A 256 -7.84 -14.56 -24.62
CA ILE A 256 -8.10 -14.46 -26.06
C ILE A 256 -7.18 -15.42 -26.84
N ASP A 257 -5.92 -15.55 -26.41
CA ASP A 257 -4.92 -16.40 -27.04
C ASP A 257 -4.21 -17.30 -26.00
N ASP A 258 -4.56 -18.59 -25.99
CA ASP A 258 -3.98 -19.56 -25.08
C ASP A 258 -2.46 -19.77 -25.30
N ALA A 259 -1.97 -19.39 -26.49
CA ALA A 259 -0.55 -19.43 -26.84
C ALA A 259 0.20 -18.15 -26.46
N ASP A 260 -0.42 -17.13 -25.85
CA ASP A 260 0.28 -15.90 -25.46
C ASP A 260 1.29 -16.16 -24.32
N HIS A 261 2.58 -16.12 -24.64
CA HIS A 261 3.72 -16.32 -23.73
C HIS A 261 4.22 -15.06 -23.02
N THR A 262 3.49 -13.95 -23.10
CA THR A 262 3.83 -12.71 -22.39
C THR A 262 3.91 -12.94 -20.88
N THR A 263 4.86 -12.28 -20.22
CA THR A 263 5.00 -12.20 -18.76
C THR A 263 5.10 -10.74 -18.32
N ILE A 264 5.03 -10.48 -17.01
CA ILE A 264 5.20 -9.14 -16.43
C ILE A 264 6.61 -9.02 -15.87
N ASP A 265 7.35 -8.02 -16.34
CA ASP A 265 8.62 -7.63 -15.73
C ASP A 265 8.35 -6.89 -14.41
N ARG A 266 8.62 -7.57 -13.29
CA ARG A 266 8.42 -7.06 -11.94
C ARG A 266 9.68 -6.47 -11.30
N ARG A 267 10.78 -6.36 -12.05
CA ARG A 267 12.05 -5.85 -11.49
C ARG A 267 11.94 -4.41 -10.98
N PHE A 268 11.08 -3.59 -11.59
CA PHE A 268 11.01 -2.15 -11.35
C PHE A 268 9.63 -1.70 -10.86
N VAL A 269 8.96 -2.50 -10.03
CA VAL A 269 7.64 -2.12 -9.48
C VAL A 269 7.82 -1.01 -8.45
N PRO A 270 7.34 0.23 -8.71
CA PRO A 270 7.39 1.28 -7.71
C PRO A 270 6.26 1.10 -6.70
N HIS A 271 6.43 1.68 -5.52
CA HIS A 271 5.36 1.87 -4.55
C HIS A 271 5.47 3.23 -3.87
N ALA A 272 4.36 3.69 -3.29
CA ALA A 272 4.26 4.98 -2.63
C ALA A 272 3.41 4.87 -1.36
N ILE A 273 3.70 5.73 -0.39
CA ILE A 273 2.96 5.89 0.86
C ILE A 273 2.62 7.37 1.00
N PHE A 274 1.34 7.66 1.10
CA PHE A 274 0.79 9.03 1.08
C PHE A 274 0.62 9.62 2.48
N GLY A 275 1.58 9.35 3.36
CA GLY A 275 1.75 10.05 4.63
C GLY A 275 2.34 11.45 4.43
N HIS A 276 2.70 12.10 5.55
CA HIS A 276 3.48 13.32 5.50
C HIS A 276 4.71 13.23 6.42
N PRO A 277 5.94 13.20 5.86
CA PRO A 277 6.24 13.36 4.43
C PRO A 277 5.77 12.18 3.55
N GLN A 278 5.61 12.42 2.24
CA GLN A 278 5.28 11.35 1.30
C GLN A 278 6.51 10.45 1.11
N ILE A 279 6.29 9.18 0.80
CA ILE A 279 7.38 8.23 0.51
C ILE A 279 7.12 7.58 -0.84
N ALA A 280 8.18 7.33 -1.59
CA ALA A 280 8.12 6.46 -2.75
C ALA A 280 9.42 5.68 -2.92
N SER A 281 9.32 4.47 -3.45
CA SER A 281 10.46 3.58 -3.62
C SER A 281 10.32 2.67 -4.82
N VAL A 282 11.45 2.23 -5.37
CA VAL A 282 11.56 1.19 -6.41
C VAL A 282 12.83 0.38 -6.17
N GLY A 283 12.81 -0.90 -6.51
CA GLY A 283 13.96 -1.80 -6.35
C GLY A 283 14.19 -2.28 -4.92
N PRO A 284 15.28 -3.03 -4.69
CA PRO A 284 15.64 -3.55 -3.37
C PRO A 284 16.14 -2.42 -2.46
N THR A 285 15.89 -2.60 -1.17
CA THR A 285 16.47 -1.79 -0.08
C THR A 285 17.96 -2.08 0.08
N GLU A 286 18.68 -1.20 0.77
CA GLU A 286 20.09 -1.42 1.08
C GLU A 286 20.30 -2.72 1.90
N ALA A 287 19.41 -2.98 2.86
CA ALA A 287 19.44 -4.20 3.68
C ALA A 287 19.27 -5.49 2.84
N GLU A 288 18.40 -5.46 1.82
CA GLU A 288 18.21 -6.59 0.90
C GLU A 288 19.44 -6.82 0.01
N LEU A 289 20.08 -5.74 -0.47
CA LEU A 289 21.33 -5.84 -1.25
C LEU A 289 22.47 -6.44 -0.41
N LEU A 290 22.61 -5.99 0.84
CA LEU A 290 23.58 -6.54 1.80
C LEU A 290 23.31 -8.02 2.08
N ALA A 291 22.06 -8.38 2.35
CA ALA A 291 21.67 -9.77 2.61
C ALA A 291 21.92 -10.70 1.41
N ALA A 292 21.76 -10.18 0.19
CA ALA A 292 22.03 -10.89 -1.05
C ALA A 292 23.52 -10.88 -1.47
N ALA A 293 24.39 -10.21 -0.70
CA ALA A 293 25.79 -9.96 -1.06
C ALA A 293 25.97 -9.37 -2.47
N ARG A 294 25.01 -8.54 -2.90
CA ARG A 294 25.07 -7.86 -4.20
C ARG A 294 25.89 -6.57 -4.06
N PRO A 295 26.95 -6.36 -4.85
CA PRO A 295 27.71 -5.11 -4.82
C PRO A 295 26.84 -3.90 -5.17
N TYR A 296 27.00 -2.80 -4.44
CA TYR A 296 26.32 -1.54 -4.72
C TYR A 296 27.15 -0.34 -4.24
N VAL A 297 26.89 0.81 -4.84
CA VAL A 297 27.25 2.14 -4.35
C VAL A 297 25.97 2.88 -3.96
N VAL A 298 26.09 3.80 -3.00
CA VAL A 298 24.96 4.54 -2.44
C VAL A 298 25.25 6.03 -2.45
N ALA A 299 24.24 6.83 -2.78
CA ALA A 299 24.24 8.27 -2.58
C ALA A 299 22.94 8.70 -1.91
N VAL A 300 23.06 9.63 -0.96
CA VAL A 300 21.93 10.26 -0.26
C VAL A 300 22.02 11.76 -0.47
N ARG A 301 20.88 12.37 -0.83
CA ARG A 301 20.75 13.82 -1.04
C ARG A 301 19.57 14.34 -0.25
N ASP A 302 19.80 15.27 0.66
CA ASP A 302 18.72 15.92 1.39
C ASP A 302 17.98 16.92 0.49
N TYR A 303 16.68 17.11 0.70
CA TYR A 303 15.89 18.11 -0.02
C TYR A 303 16.48 19.52 0.17
N SER A 304 16.91 19.83 1.40
CA SER A 304 17.51 21.11 1.81
C SER A 304 18.77 21.50 1.02
N GLU A 305 19.43 20.54 0.37
CA GLU A 305 20.63 20.77 -0.44
C GLU A 305 20.32 21.16 -1.89
N THR A 306 19.03 21.22 -2.25
CA THR A 306 18.54 21.72 -3.55
C THR A 306 17.96 23.13 -3.41
N ALA A 307 18.01 23.91 -4.49
CA ALA A 307 17.48 25.28 -4.47
C ALA A 307 15.97 25.32 -4.15
N TYR A 308 15.20 24.37 -4.67
CA TYR A 308 13.77 24.28 -4.40
C TYR A 308 13.46 23.79 -2.98
N GLY A 309 14.19 22.78 -2.48
CA GLY A 309 14.00 22.31 -1.10
C GLY A 309 14.44 23.34 -0.06
N TRP A 310 15.49 24.11 -0.32
CA TRP A 310 15.84 25.29 0.48
C TRP A 310 14.70 26.32 0.51
N ALA A 311 14.09 26.62 -0.64
CA ALA A 311 12.96 27.55 -0.72
C ALA A 311 11.69 27.02 -0.03
N MET A 312 11.55 25.71 0.13
CA MET A 312 10.48 25.07 0.90
C MET A 312 10.75 25.05 2.41
N GLU A 313 11.97 25.39 2.85
CA GLU A 313 12.43 25.17 4.22
C GLU A 313 12.26 23.70 4.66
N ASP A 314 12.50 22.76 3.74
CA ASP A 314 12.39 21.34 4.04
C ASP A 314 13.61 20.85 4.85
N GLU A 315 13.36 20.26 6.02
CA GLU A 315 14.40 19.70 6.90
C GLU A 315 14.25 18.17 7.10
N SER A 316 13.29 17.56 6.41
CA SER A 316 12.81 16.20 6.71
C SER A 316 12.97 15.20 5.56
N GLY A 317 13.08 15.70 4.33
CA GLY A 317 13.11 14.89 3.12
C GLY A 317 14.52 14.60 2.60
N PHE A 318 14.66 13.44 1.96
CA PHE A 318 15.86 13.05 1.22
C PHE A 318 15.52 12.09 0.07
N ALA A 319 16.44 11.98 -0.89
CA ALA A 319 16.48 10.91 -1.88
C ALA A 319 17.73 10.05 -1.66
N LYS A 320 17.54 8.74 -1.57
CA LYS A 320 18.59 7.73 -1.53
C LYS A 320 18.54 6.90 -2.81
N VAL A 321 19.67 6.75 -3.47
CA VAL A 321 19.82 5.96 -4.71
C VAL A 321 20.92 4.93 -4.53
N LEU A 322 20.69 3.74 -5.07
CA LEU A 322 21.55 2.57 -4.99
C LEU A 322 21.88 2.13 -6.43
N ALA A 323 23.15 2.00 -6.78
CA ALA A 323 23.57 1.63 -8.14
C ALA A 323 24.63 0.54 -8.14
N ASP A 324 24.71 -0.20 -9.23
CA ASP A 324 25.74 -1.19 -9.46
C ASP A 324 27.08 -0.49 -9.78
N PRO A 325 28.18 -0.80 -9.08
CA PRO A 325 29.44 -0.10 -9.26
C PRO A 325 30.11 -0.33 -10.62
N GLU A 326 29.83 -1.46 -11.27
CA GLU A 326 30.48 -1.85 -12.53
C GLU A 326 29.63 -1.43 -13.74
N THR A 327 28.36 -1.80 -13.74
CA THR A 327 27.44 -1.57 -14.86
C THR A 327 26.83 -0.18 -14.84
N ARG A 328 26.88 0.52 -13.69
CA ARG A 328 26.23 1.81 -13.46
C ARG A 328 24.71 1.75 -13.65
N GLU A 329 24.11 0.56 -13.57
CA GLU A 329 22.65 0.40 -13.54
C GLU A 329 22.10 0.84 -12.18
N LEU A 330 20.96 1.54 -12.18
CA LEU A 330 20.24 1.84 -10.95
C LEU A 330 19.62 0.54 -10.40
N LEU A 331 19.94 0.22 -9.15
CA LEU A 331 19.43 -0.96 -8.45
C LEU A 331 18.13 -0.62 -7.73
N GLY A 332 18.14 0.44 -6.93
CA GLY A 332 17.01 0.86 -6.11
C GLY A 332 17.05 2.35 -5.82
N ALA A 333 15.90 2.90 -5.47
CA ALA A 333 15.76 4.28 -5.06
C ALA A 333 14.64 4.44 -4.02
N HIS A 334 14.90 5.27 -3.02
CA HIS A 334 14.03 5.49 -1.87
C HIS A 334 13.98 6.98 -1.57
N ILE A 335 12.81 7.58 -1.69
CA ILE A 335 12.60 9.03 -1.53
C ILE A 335 11.56 9.24 -0.44
N ILE A 336 11.88 10.10 0.53
CA ILE A 336 10.94 10.63 1.51
C ILE A 336 10.93 12.15 1.38
N GLY A 337 9.76 12.76 1.28
CA GLY A 337 9.61 14.20 1.11
C GLY A 337 8.47 14.58 0.18
N PRO A 338 8.20 15.88 0.03
CA PRO A 338 7.25 16.40 -0.94
C PRO A 338 7.48 15.83 -2.35
N GLN A 339 6.41 15.42 -3.03
CA GLN A 339 6.46 14.94 -4.42
C GLN A 339 7.25 13.64 -4.63
N ALA A 340 7.60 12.89 -3.57
CA ALA A 340 8.34 11.63 -3.69
C ALA A 340 7.73 10.65 -4.72
N PRO A 341 6.40 10.43 -4.79
CA PRO A 341 5.80 9.53 -5.79
C PRO A 341 6.02 9.96 -7.24
N THR A 342 6.06 11.26 -7.50
CA THR A 342 6.33 11.77 -8.86
C THR A 342 7.82 11.76 -9.18
N LEU A 343 8.69 11.97 -8.20
CA LEU A 343 10.13 11.95 -8.39
C LEU A 343 10.65 10.54 -8.65
N VAL A 344 10.17 9.53 -7.91
CA VAL A 344 10.60 8.14 -8.13
C VAL A 344 10.22 7.64 -9.53
N GLN A 345 9.15 8.18 -10.12
CA GLN A 345 8.70 7.79 -11.45
C GLN A 345 9.73 8.13 -12.54
N LEU A 346 10.55 9.17 -12.36
CA LEU A 346 11.67 9.51 -13.25
C LEU A 346 12.73 8.39 -13.24
N LEU A 347 13.03 7.86 -12.06
CA LEU A 347 13.97 6.76 -11.87
C LEU A 347 13.43 5.45 -12.44
N VAL A 348 12.14 5.16 -12.22
CA VAL A 348 11.45 4.02 -12.84
C VAL A 348 11.52 4.10 -14.37
N GLN A 349 11.33 5.28 -14.94
CA GLN A 349 11.44 5.48 -16.39
C GLN A 349 12.85 5.18 -16.89
N GLY A 350 13.88 5.68 -16.20
CA GLY A 350 15.27 5.38 -16.53
C GLY A 350 15.59 3.89 -16.46
N MET A 351 15.16 3.21 -15.39
CA MET A 351 15.33 1.76 -15.23
C MET A 351 14.63 0.98 -16.35
N ALA A 352 13.38 1.32 -16.66
CA ALA A 352 12.61 0.66 -17.71
C ALA A 352 13.21 0.89 -19.11
N ALA A 353 13.89 2.03 -19.32
CA ALA A 353 14.61 2.33 -20.56
C ALA A 353 16.02 1.72 -20.62
N GLY A 354 16.50 1.08 -19.54
CA GLY A 354 17.85 0.49 -19.48
C GLY A 354 18.97 1.54 -19.48
N LEU A 355 18.72 2.73 -18.93
CA LEU A 355 19.73 3.78 -18.84
C LEU A 355 20.66 3.54 -17.63
N THR A 356 21.93 3.92 -17.78
CA THR A 356 22.85 4.03 -16.64
C THR A 356 22.50 5.25 -15.79
N VAL A 357 22.93 5.28 -14.53
CA VAL A 357 22.76 6.46 -13.65
C VAL A 357 23.45 7.70 -14.22
N ASP A 358 24.56 7.52 -14.93
CA ASP A 358 25.29 8.60 -15.59
C ASP A 358 24.48 9.20 -16.75
N ASP A 359 23.87 8.34 -17.57
CA ASP A 359 22.98 8.78 -18.67
C ASP A 359 21.73 9.48 -18.14
N MET A 360 21.11 8.93 -17.08
CA MET A 360 19.95 9.55 -16.44
C MET A 360 20.27 10.96 -15.93
N ALA A 361 21.45 11.14 -15.33
CA ALA A 361 21.87 12.43 -14.80
C ALA A 361 22.22 13.45 -15.88
N ARG A 362 22.94 13.05 -16.94
CA ARG A 362 23.64 13.98 -17.85
C ARG A 362 23.00 14.19 -19.22
N ASN A 363 22.18 13.26 -19.71
CA ASN A 363 21.65 13.32 -21.08
C ASN A 363 20.32 14.09 -21.21
N GLN A 364 19.96 14.88 -20.20
CA GLN A 364 18.77 15.72 -20.20
C GLN A 364 19.04 17.05 -19.48
N LEU A 365 18.15 18.02 -19.68
CA LEU A 365 18.16 19.29 -18.95
C LEU A 365 17.20 19.22 -17.78
N TRP A 366 17.65 19.67 -16.62
CA TRP A 366 16.85 19.76 -15.41
C TRP A 366 16.32 21.19 -15.22
N ILE A 367 15.05 21.31 -14.86
CA ILE A 367 14.40 22.61 -14.65
C ILE A 367 14.90 23.20 -13.33
N HIS A 368 15.31 24.47 -13.35
CA HIS A 368 15.77 25.20 -12.17
C HIS A 368 14.92 26.45 -11.88
N PRO A 369 14.51 26.70 -10.63
CA PRO A 369 14.52 25.77 -9.49
C PRO A 369 13.32 24.81 -9.56
N ALA A 370 13.54 23.50 -9.42
CA ALA A 370 12.45 22.53 -9.32
C ALA A 370 12.86 21.23 -8.59
N MET A 371 11.86 20.52 -8.03
CA MET A 371 12.09 19.26 -7.31
C MET A 371 12.85 18.17 -8.08
N PRO A 372 12.74 18.01 -9.41
CA PRO A 372 13.55 17.05 -10.14
C PRO A 372 15.07 17.20 -9.97
N GLU A 373 15.58 18.40 -9.66
CA GLU A 373 17.01 18.61 -9.38
C GLU A 373 17.52 17.78 -8.18
N LEU A 374 16.64 17.36 -7.26
CA LEU A 374 17.00 16.42 -6.21
C LEU A 374 17.48 15.07 -6.77
N VAL A 375 16.73 14.56 -7.76
CA VAL A 375 17.05 13.29 -8.42
C VAL A 375 18.34 13.44 -9.22
N GLU A 376 18.50 14.54 -9.96
CA GLU A 376 19.75 14.87 -10.66
C GLU A 376 20.96 14.81 -9.71
N GLN A 377 20.90 15.55 -8.61
CA GLN A 377 22.02 15.67 -7.69
C GLN A 377 22.31 14.37 -6.94
N ALA A 378 21.27 13.58 -6.62
CA ALA A 378 21.46 12.24 -6.05
C ALA A 378 22.17 11.30 -7.04
N LEU A 379 21.78 11.32 -8.32
CA LEU A 379 22.42 10.51 -9.36
C LEU A 379 23.86 10.96 -9.65
N LEU A 380 24.13 12.26 -9.68
CA LEU A 380 25.50 12.80 -9.88
C LEU A 380 26.47 12.49 -8.73
N ALA A 381 25.94 12.15 -7.56
CA ALA A 381 26.72 11.80 -6.38
C ALA A 381 27.11 10.30 -6.30
N LEU A 382 26.56 9.46 -7.18
CA LEU A 382 26.96 8.05 -7.38
C LEU A 382 28.23 7.95 -8.23
#